data_AF-A0A834FNJ1-F1
#
_entry.id   AF-A0A834FNJ1-F1
#
_cell.length_a   1.000
_cell.length_b   1.000
_cell.length_c   1.000
_cell.angle_alpha   90.00
_cell.angle_beta   90.00
_cell.angle_gamma   90.00
#
_symmetry.space_group_name_H-M   'P 1'
#
loop_
_entity.id
_entity.type
_entity.pdbx_description
1 polymer ?
#
loop_
_entity_poly.entity_id
_entity_poly.type
_entity_poly.pdbx_seq_one_letter_code
_entity_poly.pdbx_strand_id
1 'polypeptide(L)'
;MSFHYNQGYPGGSNPPPGAPYSSPYASHPSAPYGGAAGPPGGPYGGYGAPSQGGHYGPGAGGAPGGPYGGYRAPAGNTPPGVNPEAFQWFQSVDTDRSGFINHSELKQALVNSNWSTFNDETCLMMINMFDRTRSGRIDLYGFSALWDYMQRWRALFQQYDRDRSGSISGAELHQALVQMGYNLSPQFSETVVQRFTIRGARPGIQLDRFIQVCTQLQSMTQLFREKDTSMTGNVRLSYEDFLSGAMTRLM
;
A
#
# COMPACT_ATOMS: atom_id res chain seq x y z
N MET A 1 -6.99 -28.79 21.98
CA MET A 1 -7.29 -27.52 21.30
C MET A 1 -6.52 -27.53 20.00
N SER A 2 -7.18 -27.75 18.87
CA SER A 2 -6.50 -28.07 17.60
C SER A 2 -6.86 -27.02 16.56
N PHE A 3 -5.85 -26.30 16.08
CA PHE A 3 -5.97 -25.28 15.04
C PHE A 3 -5.62 -25.88 13.68
N HIS A 4 -6.37 -25.52 12.64
CA HIS A 4 -6.07 -25.93 11.26
C HIS A 4 -4.97 -25.03 10.66
N TYR A 5 -3.97 -25.68 10.06
CA TYR A 5 -2.65 -25.12 9.78
C TYR A 5 -2.51 -24.35 8.46
N ASN A 6 -3.59 -24.06 7.71
CA ASN A 6 -3.40 -23.75 6.28
C ASN A 6 -4.45 -22.85 5.61
N GLN A 7 -4.74 -21.68 6.16
CA GLN A 7 -5.29 -20.58 5.36
C GLN A 7 -4.41 -19.34 5.49
N GLY A 8 -3.72 -19.03 4.40
CA GLY A 8 -2.90 -17.83 4.27
C GLY A 8 -3.75 -16.58 4.43
N TYR A 9 -3.33 -15.73 5.36
CA TYR A 9 -3.82 -14.36 5.49
C TYR A 9 -3.44 -13.57 4.23
N PRO A 10 -4.32 -12.73 3.67
CA PRO A 10 -4.02 -11.92 2.48
C PRO A 10 -2.95 -10.82 2.69
N GLY A 11 -2.38 -10.71 3.89
CA GLY A 11 -1.23 -9.85 4.22
C GLY A 11 0.04 -10.61 4.61
N GLY A 12 0.08 -11.94 4.44
CA GLY A 12 1.14 -12.81 4.96
C GLY A 12 2.45 -12.86 4.15
N SER A 13 2.53 -12.19 3.00
CA SER A 13 3.79 -12.11 2.25
C SER A 13 4.63 -10.94 2.76
N ASN A 14 5.48 -11.20 3.76
CA ASN A 14 6.65 -10.36 3.96
C ASN A 14 7.43 -10.31 2.64
N PRO A 15 7.82 -9.14 2.10
CA PRO A 15 8.75 -9.10 0.99
C PRO A 15 10.07 -9.73 1.43
N PRO A 16 10.73 -10.54 0.57
CA PRO A 16 11.98 -11.18 0.93
C PRO A 16 13.05 -10.11 1.24
N PRO A 17 13.88 -10.30 2.29
CA PRO A 17 14.99 -9.41 2.55
C PRO A 17 16.04 -9.54 1.43
N GLY A 18 16.21 -8.43 0.69
CA GLY A 18 17.41 -8.01 -0.04
C GLY A 18 18.22 -9.07 -0.78
N ALA A 19 17.97 -9.23 -2.07
CA ALA A 19 19.03 -9.60 -3.02
C ALA A 19 19.67 -8.29 -3.54
N PRO A 20 20.99 -8.10 -3.40
CA PRO A 20 21.65 -6.93 -3.97
C PRO A 20 21.64 -7.03 -5.50
N TYR A 21 20.98 -6.08 -6.16
CA TYR A 21 21.09 -5.93 -7.61
C TYR A 21 22.50 -5.43 -7.93
N SER A 22 23.29 -6.29 -8.58
CA SER A 22 24.58 -5.93 -9.15
C SER A 22 24.37 -4.96 -10.31
N SER A 23 24.94 -3.77 -10.16
CA SER A 23 25.03 -2.75 -11.22
C SER A 23 26.31 -2.99 -12.02
N PRO A 24 26.30 -3.15 -13.35
CA PRO A 24 27.52 -3.17 -14.13
C PRO A 24 27.64 -1.84 -14.90
N TYR A 25 28.27 -0.85 -14.28
CA TYR A 25 29.03 0.16 -15.01
C TYR A 25 30.51 -0.20 -14.88
N ALA A 26 31.05 -0.84 -15.92
CA ALA A 26 32.48 -0.95 -16.16
C ALA A 26 32.74 -0.74 -17.66
N SER A 27 33.78 0.04 -17.91
CA SER A 27 34.12 0.76 -19.14
C SER A 27 34.99 -0.04 -20.13
N HIS A 28 34.60 0.02 -21.43
CA HIS A 28 35.39 -0.09 -22.70
C HIS A 28 36.24 -1.38 -22.96
N PRO A 29 36.66 -1.76 -24.21
CA PRO A 29 36.62 -1.06 -25.51
C PRO A 29 36.15 -1.86 -26.76
N SER A 30 35.78 -1.12 -27.81
CA SER A 30 36.01 -1.29 -29.26
C SER A 30 35.84 -2.63 -30.04
N ALA A 31 35.05 -2.52 -31.13
CA ALA A 31 35.12 -3.19 -32.44
C ALA A 31 34.26 -4.47 -32.69
N PRO A 32 33.96 -4.83 -33.95
CA PRO A 32 32.78 -4.30 -34.66
C PRO A 32 31.80 -5.39 -35.12
N TYR A 33 30.57 -4.97 -35.38
CA TYR A 33 29.45 -5.79 -35.85
C TYR A 33 29.70 -6.34 -37.27
N GLY A 34 29.38 -7.63 -37.46
CA GLY A 34 29.30 -8.28 -38.77
C GLY A 34 27.85 -8.40 -39.27
N GLY A 35 27.71 -8.40 -40.60
CA GLY A 35 26.64 -9.08 -41.35
C GLY A 35 25.37 -8.28 -41.67
N ALA A 36 25.17 -7.89 -42.93
CA ALA A 36 24.50 -8.75 -43.94
C ALA A 36 24.05 -7.97 -45.20
N ALA A 37 24.31 -8.61 -46.35
CA ALA A 37 23.51 -8.70 -47.59
C ALA A 37 23.24 -7.47 -48.50
N GLY A 38 23.69 -7.59 -49.76
CA GLY A 38 23.12 -6.93 -50.95
C GLY A 38 24.11 -6.73 -52.11
N PRO A 39 23.97 -7.41 -53.28
CA PRO A 39 24.88 -7.23 -54.43
C PRO A 39 24.40 -6.14 -55.42
N PRO A 40 25.26 -5.72 -56.37
CA PRO A 40 25.22 -4.36 -56.93
C PRO A 40 24.75 -4.28 -58.39
N GLY A 41 24.23 -3.10 -58.77
CA GLY A 41 24.07 -2.67 -60.16
C GLY A 41 23.91 -1.14 -60.22
N GLY A 42 24.84 -0.44 -60.88
CA GLY A 42 24.72 1.00 -61.24
C GLY A 42 24.32 1.16 -62.71
N PRO A 43 24.66 2.28 -63.39
CA PRO A 43 24.75 3.68 -62.96
C PRO A 43 24.00 4.65 -63.92
N TYR A 44 23.86 5.93 -63.55
CA TYR A 44 23.56 7.18 -64.33
C TYR A 44 22.69 8.06 -63.40
N GLY A 45 22.90 9.34 -63.08
CA GLY A 45 23.67 10.43 -63.66
C GLY A 45 22.75 11.67 -63.74
N GLY A 46 23.11 12.83 -63.16
CA GLY A 46 22.59 14.14 -63.61
C GLY A 46 22.00 15.12 -62.57
N TYR A 47 22.80 16.13 -62.22
CA TYR A 47 22.54 17.58 -62.06
C TYR A 47 21.15 18.13 -61.63
N GLY A 48 21.15 19.10 -60.69
CA GLY A 48 20.14 20.16 -60.64
C GLY A 48 20.01 20.92 -59.31
N ALA A 49 20.26 22.24 -59.34
CA ALA A 49 20.30 23.21 -58.23
C ALA A 49 18.89 23.75 -57.81
N PRO A 50 18.79 24.70 -56.83
CA PRO A 50 17.62 24.94 -55.97
C PRO A 50 16.81 26.24 -56.27
N SER A 51 15.59 26.37 -55.71
CA SER A 51 14.84 27.65 -55.53
C SER A 51 13.59 27.43 -54.66
N GLN A 52 13.42 28.02 -53.47
CA GLN A 52 12.93 29.38 -53.10
C GLN A 52 11.44 29.71 -53.41
N GLY A 53 10.76 30.25 -52.38
CA GLY A 53 9.49 31.02 -52.42
C GLY A 53 8.23 30.17 -52.19
N GLY A 54 7.23 30.48 -51.36
CA GLY A 54 6.79 31.72 -50.69
C GLY A 54 5.24 31.76 -50.75
N HIS A 55 4.59 32.37 -49.74
CA HIS A 55 3.23 32.97 -49.74
C HIS A 55 2.00 32.24 -49.12
N TYR A 56 1.60 32.77 -47.94
CA TYR A 56 0.28 33.25 -47.45
C TYR A 56 -1.08 32.66 -47.92
N GLY A 57 -1.73 31.92 -46.99
CA GLY A 57 -3.14 32.01 -46.47
C GLY A 57 -4.37 31.87 -47.39
N PRO A 58 -5.63 31.90 -46.88
CA PRO A 58 -6.16 31.50 -45.56
C PRO A 58 -7.38 30.53 -45.67
N GLY A 59 -7.74 29.82 -44.60
CA GLY A 59 -8.92 28.94 -44.55
C GLY A 59 -9.69 29.04 -43.23
N ALA A 60 -10.95 29.46 -43.32
CA ALA A 60 -11.89 29.71 -42.22
C ALA A 60 -12.45 28.42 -41.60
N GLY A 61 -12.86 28.47 -40.33
CA GLY A 61 -13.63 27.39 -39.70
C GLY A 61 -14.08 27.63 -38.25
N GLY A 62 -15.33 28.08 -38.12
CA GLY A 62 -16.33 27.79 -37.06
C GLY A 62 -15.94 27.42 -35.62
N ALA A 63 -16.48 28.19 -34.66
CA ALA A 63 -16.70 27.80 -33.27
C ALA A 63 -18.11 27.14 -33.10
N PRO A 64 -18.58 26.79 -31.88
CA PRO A 64 -18.12 25.70 -31.02
C PRO A 64 -19.29 24.79 -30.57
N GLY A 65 -19.01 23.54 -30.17
CA GLY A 65 -20.02 22.71 -29.47
C GLY A 65 -19.62 21.25 -29.30
N GLY A 66 -19.36 20.83 -28.05
CA GLY A 66 -19.12 19.44 -27.69
C GLY A 66 -19.32 19.21 -26.18
N PRO A 67 -20.10 18.20 -25.76
CA PRO A 67 -20.63 18.10 -24.39
C PRO A 67 -19.74 17.27 -23.45
N TYR A 68 -19.72 17.67 -22.17
CA TYR A 68 -19.40 16.87 -20.98
C TYR A 68 -18.60 15.56 -21.19
N GLY A 69 -17.27 15.68 -21.26
CA GLY A 69 -16.33 14.57 -21.15
C GLY A 69 -15.63 14.60 -19.80
N GLY A 70 -15.88 13.59 -18.96
CA GLY A 70 -15.19 13.43 -17.69
C GLY A 70 -13.67 13.38 -17.86
N TYR A 71 -12.96 14.06 -16.96
CA TYR A 71 -11.50 14.03 -16.87
C TYR A 71 -11.03 12.61 -16.51
N ARG A 72 -10.90 11.75 -17.52
CA ARG A 72 -10.08 10.54 -17.42
C ARG A 72 -8.65 10.96 -17.76
N ALA A 73 -7.84 11.19 -16.72
CA ALA A 73 -6.42 11.41 -16.89
C ALA A 73 -5.81 10.23 -17.69
N PRO A 74 -4.89 10.49 -18.63
CA PRO A 74 -4.31 9.45 -19.47
C PRO A 74 -3.48 8.51 -18.59
N ALA A 75 -3.76 7.21 -18.68
CA ALA A 75 -3.07 6.13 -17.96
C ALA A 75 -1.59 5.93 -18.38
N GLY A 76 -0.93 6.95 -18.92
CA GLY A 76 0.41 6.87 -19.51
C GLY A 76 1.57 7.33 -18.62
N ASN A 77 1.30 7.86 -17.42
CA ASN A 77 2.33 8.49 -16.57
C ASN A 77 2.60 7.77 -15.24
N THR A 78 1.94 6.65 -14.96
CA THR A 78 2.18 5.89 -13.73
C THR A 78 3.47 5.08 -13.84
N PRO A 79 4.42 5.21 -12.91
CA PRO A 79 5.64 4.39 -12.93
C PRO A 79 5.32 2.88 -12.86
N PRO A 80 6.12 2.02 -13.52
CA PRO A 80 5.94 0.57 -13.44
C PRO A 80 5.94 0.08 -11.99
N GLY A 81 4.98 -0.77 -11.62
CA GLY A 81 4.87 -1.32 -10.26
C GLY A 81 4.18 -0.39 -9.25
N VAL A 82 3.66 0.76 -9.67
CA VAL A 82 2.83 1.65 -8.85
C VAL A 82 1.36 1.46 -9.22
N ASN A 83 0.49 1.38 -8.22
CA ASN A 83 -0.95 1.35 -8.39
C ASN A 83 -1.40 2.71 -9.00
N PRO A 84 -2.14 2.71 -10.13
CA PRO A 84 -2.58 3.94 -10.78
C PRO A 84 -3.43 4.87 -9.91
N GLU A 85 -4.30 4.32 -9.05
CA GLU A 85 -5.09 5.10 -8.11
C GLU A 85 -4.19 5.71 -7.03
N ALA A 86 -3.25 4.93 -6.49
CA ALA A 86 -2.30 5.44 -5.52
C ALA A 86 -1.47 6.59 -6.10
N PHE A 87 -1.05 6.50 -7.37
CA PHE A 87 -0.35 7.59 -8.06
C PHE A 87 -1.19 8.86 -8.16
N GLN A 88 -2.49 8.74 -8.45
CA GLN A 88 -3.40 9.89 -8.50
C GLN A 88 -3.58 10.54 -7.12
N TRP A 89 -3.70 9.73 -6.07
CA TRP A 89 -3.87 10.22 -4.72
C TRP A 89 -2.57 10.77 -4.12
N PHE A 90 -1.41 10.24 -4.50
CA PHE A 90 -0.12 10.63 -3.95
C PHE A 90 0.09 12.15 -3.98
N GLN A 91 -0.19 12.81 -5.10
CA GLN A 91 -0.03 14.26 -5.24
C GLN A 91 -0.96 15.09 -4.36
N SER A 92 -2.10 14.53 -3.97
CA SER A 92 -3.04 15.19 -3.05
C SER A 92 -2.64 15.02 -1.58
N VAL A 93 -1.95 13.92 -1.27
CA VAL A 93 -1.45 13.62 0.08
C VAL A 93 -0.11 14.32 0.32
N ASP A 94 0.76 14.37 -0.68
CA ASP A 94 2.05 15.09 -0.69
C ASP A 94 1.82 16.60 -0.82
N THR A 95 1.35 17.22 0.26
CA THR A 95 0.93 18.62 0.28
C THR A 95 2.08 19.58 0.07
N ASP A 96 3.27 19.23 0.56
CA ASP A 96 4.49 20.03 0.41
C ASP A 96 5.25 19.72 -0.90
N ARG A 97 4.81 18.72 -1.66
CA ARG A 97 5.39 18.26 -2.92
C ARG A 97 6.85 17.85 -2.77
N SER A 98 7.22 17.30 -1.62
CA SER A 98 8.57 16.81 -1.35
C SER A 98 8.88 15.51 -2.08
N GLY A 99 7.86 14.82 -2.62
CA GLY A 99 7.99 13.49 -3.20
C GLY A 99 7.96 12.37 -2.15
N PHE A 100 7.65 12.70 -0.89
CA PHE A 100 7.56 11.76 0.23
C PHE A 100 6.37 12.11 1.11
N ILE A 101 5.64 11.10 1.57
CA ILE A 101 4.56 11.29 2.54
C ILE A 101 5.10 11.15 3.96
N ASN A 102 4.89 12.18 4.77
CA ASN A 102 5.18 12.15 6.20
C ASN A 102 3.95 11.80 7.06
N HIS A 103 4.16 11.63 8.37
CA HIS A 103 3.09 11.30 9.32
C HIS A 103 1.92 12.29 9.30
N SER A 104 2.21 13.59 9.28
CA SER A 104 1.17 14.63 9.31
C SER A 104 0.33 14.58 8.04
N GLU A 105 0.96 14.42 6.89
CA GLU A 105 0.29 14.31 5.59
C GLU A 105 -0.60 13.06 5.50
N LEU A 106 -0.06 11.90 5.89
CA LEU A 106 -0.84 10.66 5.92
C LEU A 106 -2.05 10.79 6.84
N LYS A 107 -1.86 11.34 8.05
CA LYS A 107 -2.94 11.52 9.02
C LYS A 107 -4.02 12.47 8.49
N GLN A 108 -3.63 13.54 7.80
CA GLN A 108 -4.59 14.49 7.23
C GLN A 108 -5.38 13.90 6.06
N ALA A 109 -4.76 13.00 5.29
CA ALA A 109 -5.41 12.34 4.16
C ALA A 109 -6.40 11.23 4.58
N LEU A 110 -6.32 10.73 5.82
CA LEU A 110 -7.12 9.60 6.29
C LEU A 110 -8.20 10.05 7.29
N VAL A 111 -9.45 9.72 6.96
CA VAL A 111 -10.62 10.05 7.78
C VAL A 111 -11.46 8.79 7.98
N ASN A 112 -11.91 8.56 9.22
CA ASN A 112 -12.81 7.46 9.56
C ASN A 112 -14.24 7.73 9.05
N SER A 113 -15.08 6.68 9.01
CA SER A 113 -16.48 6.78 8.57
C SER A 113 -17.30 7.78 9.38
N ASN A 114 -16.94 7.98 10.65
CA ASN A 114 -17.57 8.96 11.55
C ASN A 114 -16.95 10.37 11.48
N TRP A 115 -16.14 10.67 10.46
CA TRP A 115 -15.43 11.94 10.27
C TRP A 115 -14.35 12.25 11.30
N SER A 116 -14.03 11.31 12.20
CA SER A 116 -12.89 11.46 13.09
C SER A 116 -11.58 11.26 12.33
N THR A 117 -10.53 11.96 12.78
CA THR A 117 -9.18 11.78 12.27
C THR A 117 -8.66 10.39 12.64
N PHE A 118 -7.87 9.79 11.76
CA PHE A 118 -7.15 8.57 12.07
C PHE A 118 -6.24 8.73 13.30
N ASN A 119 -6.14 7.67 14.08
CA ASN A 119 -5.24 7.58 15.22
C ASN A 119 -3.75 7.69 14.82
N ASP A 120 -3.00 8.52 15.54
CA ASP A 120 -1.56 8.73 15.34
C ASP A 120 -0.73 7.43 15.38
N GLU A 121 -0.95 6.56 16.37
CA GLU A 121 -0.20 5.30 16.50
C GLU A 121 -0.41 4.41 15.27
N THR A 122 -1.62 4.40 14.74
CA THR A 122 -1.98 3.65 13.53
C THR A 122 -1.29 4.23 12.30
N CYS A 123 -1.27 5.56 12.14
CA CYS A 123 -0.57 6.23 11.05
C CYS A 123 0.95 5.98 11.12
N LEU A 124 1.55 6.08 12.30
CA LEU A 124 2.99 5.80 12.51
C LEU A 124 3.33 4.34 12.19
N MET A 125 2.53 3.41 12.68
CA MET A 125 2.67 1.98 12.35
C MET A 125 2.63 1.77 10.83
N MET A 126 1.66 2.38 10.13
CA MET A 126 1.56 2.28 8.68
C MET A 126 2.80 2.83 7.97
N ILE A 127 3.32 4.00 8.38
CA ILE A 127 4.57 4.53 7.82
C ILE A 127 5.72 3.55 8.04
N ASN A 128 5.89 3.06 9.26
CA ASN A 128 6.99 2.15 9.60
C ASN A 128 6.94 0.83 8.83
N MET A 129 5.74 0.33 8.48
CA MET A 129 5.58 -0.88 7.68
C MET A 129 6.04 -0.72 6.22
N PHE A 130 5.95 0.49 5.67
CA PHE A 130 6.21 0.75 4.24
C PHE A 130 7.41 1.67 3.99
N ASP A 131 8.02 2.23 5.04
CA ASP A 131 9.27 2.97 4.96
C ASP A 131 10.48 2.03 4.90
N ARG A 132 10.90 1.73 3.66
CA ARG A 132 12.06 0.88 3.38
C ARG A 132 13.39 1.47 3.85
N THR A 133 13.45 2.79 3.99
CA THR A 133 14.68 3.54 4.26
C THR A 133 14.85 3.93 5.73
N ARG A 134 13.82 3.71 6.56
CA ARG A 134 13.75 4.17 7.96
C ARG A 134 13.99 5.68 8.10
N SER A 135 13.51 6.45 7.12
CA SER A 135 13.58 7.90 7.10
C SER A 135 12.45 8.58 7.89
N GLY A 136 11.45 7.82 8.34
CA GLY A 136 10.21 8.31 8.93
C GLY A 136 9.20 8.83 7.89
N ARG A 137 9.44 8.58 6.60
CA ARG A 137 8.62 9.01 5.46
C ARG A 137 8.56 7.90 4.41
N ILE A 138 7.49 7.88 3.62
CA ILE A 138 7.30 6.89 2.55
C ILE A 138 7.36 7.54 1.18
N ASP A 139 8.03 6.88 0.24
CA ASP A 139 8.07 7.30 -1.17
C ASP A 139 6.80 6.83 -1.92
N LEU A 140 6.69 7.16 -3.21
CA LEU A 140 5.55 6.75 -4.05
C LEU A 140 5.33 5.23 -4.08
N TYR A 141 6.40 4.44 -4.11
CA TYR A 141 6.28 2.98 -4.14
C TYR A 141 5.79 2.43 -2.79
N GLY A 142 6.29 2.97 -1.68
CA GLY A 142 5.80 2.68 -0.33
C GLY A 142 4.32 3.08 -0.18
N PHE A 143 3.95 4.27 -0.65
CA PHE A 143 2.56 4.73 -0.63
C PHE A 143 1.65 3.86 -1.50
N SER A 144 2.11 3.39 -2.65
CA SER A 144 1.37 2.44 -3.48
C SER A 144 1.05 1.15 -2.74
N ALA A 145 2.04 0.58 -2.05
CA ALA A 145 1.84 -0.64 -1.27
C ALA A 145 0.92 -0.39 -0.06
N LEU A 146 1.06 0.76 0.59
CA LEU A 146 0.18 1.21 1.66
C LEU A 146 -1.27 1.40 1.16
N TRP A 147 -1.46 1.94 -0.04
CA TRP A 147 -2.77 2.09 -0.66
C TRP A 147 -3.46 0.74 -0.83
N ASP A 148 -2.78 -0.23 -1.45
CA ASP A 148 -3.31 -1.59 -1.62
C ASP A 148 -3.62 -2.25 -0.27
N TYR A 149 -2.74 -2.05 0.72
CA TYR A 149 -2.96 -2.50 2.09
C TYR A 149 -4.22 -1.90 2.70
N MET A 150 -4.41 -0.59 2.56
CA MET A 150 -5.60 0.12 3.04
C MET A 150 -6.87 -0.36 2.34
N GLN A 151 -6.85 -0.58 1.03
CA GLN A 151 -8.03 -1.08 0.31
C GLN A 151 -8.43 -2.49 0.79
N ARG A 152 -7.46 -3.37 1.02
CA ARG A 152 -7.74 -4.70 1.61
C ARG A 152 -8.38 -4.59 2.99
N TRP A 153 -7.87 -3.72 3.85
CA TRP A 153 -8.46 -3.49 5.17
C TRP A 153 -9.85 -2.88 5.11
N ARG A 154 -10.09 -1.93 4.21
CA ARG A 154 -11.43 -1.36 3.98
C ARG A 154 -12.42 -2.42 3.54
N ALA A 155 -12.04 -3.30 2.62
CA ALA A 155 -12.89 -4.40 2.18
C ALA A 155 -13.22 -5.37 3.33
N LEU A 156 -12.23 -5.74 4.15
CA LEU A 156 -12.45 -6.58 5.34
C LEU A 156 -13.35 -5.87 6.37
N PHE A 157 -13.10 -4.60 6.65
CA PHE A 157 -13.91 -3.82 7.59
C PHE A 157 -15.38 -3.79 7.15
N GLN A 158 -15.64 -3.50 5.86
CA GLN A 158 -17.00 -3.51 5.29
C GLN A 158 -17.66 -4.89 5.31
N GLN A 159 -16.87 -5.96 5.20
CA GLN A 159 -17.39 -7.32 5.30
C GLN A 159 -17.86 -7.66 6.72
N TYR A 160 -17.18 -7.12 7.74
CA TYR A 160 -17.48 -7.40 9.15
C TYR A 160 -18.47 -6.42 9.77
N ASP A 161 -18.53 -5.17 9.29
CA ASP A 161 -19.54 -4.17 9.62
C ASP A 161 -20.87 -4.53 8.94
N ARG A 162 -21.56 -5.51 9.54
CA ARG A 162 -22.73 -6.17 8.93
C ARG A 162 -23.96 -5.28 8.96
N ASP A 163 -24.08 -4.48 10.01
CA ASP A 163 -25.15 -3.51 10.16
C ASP A 163 -24.87 -2.18 9.42
N ARG A 164 -23.67 -2.04 8.83
CA ARG A 164 -23.20 -0.84 8.12
C ARG A 164 -23.27 0.39 9.01
N SER A 165 -23.00 0.23 10.30
CA SER A 165 -22.95 1.31 11.27
C SER A 165 -21.74 2.24 11.05
N GLY A 166 -20.75 1.81 10.27
CA GLY A 166 -19.47 2.49 10.13
C GLY A 166 -18.53 2.23 11.30
N SER A 167 -18.80 1.19 12.10
CA SER A 167 -18.00 0.76 13.25
C SER A 167 -18.12 -0.74 13.46
N ILE A 168 -17.10 -1.37 14.05
CA ILE A 168 -17.17 -2.79 14.42
C ILE A 168 -17.54 -2.90 15.89
N SER A 169 -18.68 -3.52 16.17
CA SER A 169 -19.13 -3.88 17.52
C SER A 169 -18.36 -5.08 18.10
N GLY A 170 -18.53 -5.36 19.40
CA GLY A 170 -17.90 -6.52 20.04
C GLY A 170 -18.32 -7.86 19.42
N ALA A 171 -19.60 -7.97 19.02
CA ALA A 171 -20.14 -9.16 18.37
C ALA A 171 -19.56 -9.34 16.95
N GLU A 172 -19.44 -8.26 16.19
CA GLU A 172 -18.85 -8.28 14.85
C GLU A 172 -17.34 -8.56 14.91
N LEU A 173 -16.63 -7.98 15.87
CA LEU A 173 -15.21 -8.27 16.09
C LEU A 173 -15.02 -9.75 16.42
N HIS A 174 -15.85 -10.32 17.30
CA HIS A 174 -15.78 -11.74 17.62
C HIS A 174 -15.97 -12.60 16.37
N GLN A 175 -16.99 -12.30 15.55
CA GLN A 175 -17.23 -13.01 14.29
C GLN A 175 -16.05 -12.87 13.31
N ALA A 176 -15.47 -11.69 13.21
CA ALA A 176 -14.30 -11.43 12.37
C ALA A 176 -13.10 -12.27 12.83
N LEU A 177 -12.80 -12.26 14.13
CA LEU A 177 -11.72 -13.01 14.73
C LEU A 177 -11.88 -14.52 14.52
N VAL A 178 -13.10 -15.05 14.69
CA VAL A 178 -13.41 -16.46 14.39
C VAL A 178 -13.15 -16.78 12.91
N GLN A 179 -13.59 -15.93 11.98
CA GLN A 179 -13.34 -16.12 10.55
C GLN A 179 -11.86 -16.03 10.18
N MET A 180 -11.09 -15.22 10.92
CA MET A 180 -9.64 -15.11 10.81
C MET A 180 -8.89 -16.30 11.45
N GLY A 181 -9.61 -17.24 12.06
CA GLY A 181 -9.05 -18.45 12.68
C GLY A 181 -8.64 -18.28 14.15
N TYR A 182 -9.02 -17.19 14.80
CA TYR A 182 -8.80 -16.99 16.23
C TYR A 182 -9.92 -17.65 17.04
N ASN A 183 -9.54 -18.41 18.07
CA ASN A 183 -10.47 -18.98 19.04
C ASN A 183 -10.46 -18.15 20.33
N LEU A 184 -11.08 -16.97 20.26
CA LEU A 184 -11.17 -16.02 21.38
C LEU A 184 -12.61 -15.95 21.89
N SER A 185 -12.79 -15.71 23.18
CA SER A 185 -14.14 -15.62 23.75
C SER A 185 -14.87 -14.34 23.31
N PRO A 186 -16.21 -14.36 23.25
CA PRO A 186 -17.00 -13.15 23.00
C PRO A 186 -16.66 -12.02 23.99
N GLN A 187 -16.49 -12.37 25.29
CA GLN A 187 -16.16 -11.40 26.35
C GLN A 187 -14.80 -10.74 26.14
N PHE A 188 -13.81 -11.49 25.64
CA PHE A 188 -12.52 -10.92 25.28
C PHE A 188 -12.65 -9.93 24.13
N SER A 189 -13.47 -10.27 23.12
CA SER A 189 -13.72 -9.39 21.97
C SER A 189 -14.40 -8.07 22.39
N GLU A 190 -15.37 -8.14 23.30
CA GLU A 190 -15.99 -6.96 23.92
C GLU A 190 -14.98 -6.12 24.70
N THR A 191 -14.09 -6.76 25.47
CA THR A 191 -13.04 -6.07 26.23
C THR A 191 -12.09 -5.32 25.29
N VAL A 192 -11.73 -5.94 24.15
CA VAL A 192 -10.91 -5.29 23.12
C VAL A 192 -11.65 -4.07 22.55
N VAL A 193 -12.92 -4.20 22.15
CA VAL A 193 -13.68 -3.05 21.64
C VAL A 193 -13.75 -1.92 22.67
N GLN A 194 -14.05 -2.23 23.94
CA GLN A 194 -14.11 -1.22 25.00
C GLN A 194 -12.77 -0.51 25.24
N ARG A 195 -11.65 -1.22 25.08
CA ARG A 195 -10.29 -0.68 25.24
C ARG A 195 -9.93 0.32 24.14
N PHE A 196 -10.39 0.07 22.91
CA PHE A 196 -10.04 0.85 21.71
C PHE A 196 -11.13 1.82 21.24
N THR A 197 -12.34 1.75 21.82
CA THR A 197 -13.41 2.75 21.63
C THR A 197 -13.00 4.10 22.21
N ILE A 198 -13.34 5.18 21.52
CA ILE A 198 -13.17 6.54 22.03
C ILE A 198 -14.21 6.79 23.12
N ARG A 199 -13.78 7.27 24.30
CA ARG A 199 -14.69 7.58 25.41
C ARG A 199 -15.77 8.57 24.97
N GLY A 200 -17.03 8.24 25.22
CA GLY A 200 -18.18 9.09 24.89
C GLY A 200 -18.73 8.91 23.46
N ALA A 201 -18.11 8.08 22.63
CA ALA A 201 -18.66 7.69 21.32
C ALA A 201 -19.58 6.46 21.45
N ARG A 202 -20.32 6.16 20.37
CA ARG A 202 -21.03 4.87 20.26
C ARG A 202 -20.03 3.72 20.40
N PRO A 203 -20.38 2.65 21.15
CA PRO A 203 -19.49 1.51 21.33
C PRO A 203 -19.20 0.86 19.98
N GLY A 204 -17.93 0.83 19.62
CA GLY A 204 -17.45 0.31 18.34
C GLY A 204 -16.06 0.83 17.99
N ILE A 205 -15.30 0.05 17.23
CA ILE A 205 -13.99 0.45 16.73
C ILE A 205 -14.09 0.91 15.28
N GLN A 206 -13.46 2.04 14.98
CA GLN A 206 -13.35 2.57 13.61
C GLN A 206 -12.25 1.81 12.84
N LEU A 207 -12.14 2.08 11.54
CA LEU A 207 -11.22 1.39 10.64
C LEU A 207 -9.77 1.46 11.15
N ASP A 208 -9.31 2.63 11.55
CA ASP A 208 -7.97 2.83 12.09
C ASP A 208 -7.67 1.89 13.28
N ARG A 209 -8.54 1.89 14.29
CA ARG A 209 -8.42 1.04 15.48
C ARG A 209 -8.57 -0.44 15.15
N PHE A 210 -9.41 -0.79 14.19
CA PHE A 210 -9.54 -2.16 13.70
C PHE A 210 -8.21 -2.67 13.09
N ILE A 211 -7.58 -1.86 12.22
CA ILE A 211 -6.27 -2.19 11.65
C ILE A 211 -5.21 -2.34 12.76
N GLN A 212 -5.22 -1.41 13.73
CA GLN A 212 -4.30 -1.45 14.86
C GLN A 212 -4.46 -2.73 15.71
N VAL A 213 -5.69 -3.11 16.05
CA VAL A 213 -6.01 -4.31 16.83
C VAL A 213 -5.58 -5.56 16.08
N CYS A 214 -5.96 -5.70 14.81
CA CYS A 214 -5.63 -6.91 14.05
C CYS A 214 -4.13 -7.06 13.83
N THR A 215 -3.40 -5.96 13.57
CA THR A 215 -1.95 -5.98 13.37
C THR A 215 -1.23 -6.37 14.67
N GLN A 216 -1.62 -5.79 15.81
CA GLN A 216 -1.06 -6.16 17.11
C GLN A 216 -1.39 -7.61 17.49
N LEU A 217 -2.63 -8.05 17.28
CA LEU A 217 -3.04 -9.41 17.56
C LEU A 217 -2.23 -10.42 16.72
N GLN A 218 -1.99 -10.13 15.45
CA GLN A 218 -1.17 -10.96 14.58
C GLN A 218 0.27 -11.05 15.10
N SER A 219 0.91 -9.92 15.41
CA SER A 219 2.28 -9.88 15.94
C SER A 219 2.40 -10.65 17.26
N MET A 220 1.44 -10.48 18.16
CA MET A 220 1.38 -11.22 19.43
C MET A 220 1.15 -12.70 19.25
N THR A 221 0.31 -13.08 18.29
CA THR A 221 0.03 -14.49 17.99
C THR A 221 1.25 -15.17 17.39
N GLN A 222 2.01 -14.48 16.54
CA GLN A 222 3.28 -15.00 16.03
C GLN A 222 4.27 -15.25 17.16
N LEU A 223 4.45 -14.28 18.05
CA LEU A 223 5.32 -14.42 19.21
C LEU A 223 4.88 -15.58 20.12
N PHE A 224 3.59 -15.70 20.38
CA PHE A 224 3.06 -16.80 21.17
C PHE A 224 3.35 -18.16 20.52
N ARG A 225 3.15 -18.27 19.19
CA ARG A 225 3.41 -19.51 18.42
C ARG A 225 4.88 -19.89 18.36
N GLU A 226 5.78 -18.90 18.28
CA GLU A 226 7.23 -19.14 18.35
C GLU A 226 7.63 -19.82 19.68
N LYS A 227 6.86 -19.57 20.75
CA LYS A 227 7.12 -20.12 22.08
C LYS A 227 6.26 -21.36 22.41
N ASP A 228 5.04 -21.49 21.87
CA ASP A 228 4.15 -22.66 22.04
C ASP A 228 4.45 -23.76 21.01
N THR A 229 5.68 -24.30 21.04
CA THR A 229 6.13 -25.31 20.08
C THR A 229 5.33 -26.62 20.15
N SER A 230 4.71 -26.91 21.29
CA SER A 230 3.85 -28.07 21.51
C SER A 230 2.37 -27.82 21.19
N MET A 231 2.00 -26.60 20.78
CA MET A 231 0.63 -26.21 20.41
C MET A 231 -0.41 -26.52 21.49
N THR A 232 -0.02 -26.32 22.75
CA THR A 232 -0.87 -26.61 23.91
C THR A 232 -1.81 -25.46 24.24
N GLY A 233 -1.60 -24.28 23.64
CA GLY A 233 -2.27 -23.04 24.01
C GLY A 233 -1.77 -22.45 25.32
N ASN A 234 -0.65 -22.95 25.87
CA ASN A 234 -0.06 -22.49 27.11
C ASN A 234 1.45 -22.37 26.96
N VAL A 235 2.02 -21.23 27.37
CA VAL A 235 3.47 -21.00 27.33
C VAL A 235 3.96 -20.61 28.71
N ARG A 236 5.11 -21.17 29.11
CA ARG A 236 5.86 -20.71 30.28
C ARG A 236 7.02 -19.84 29.83
N LEU A 237 6.99 -18.55 30.18
CA LEU A 237 8.04 -17.58 29.85
C LEU A 237 8.76 -17.13 31.12
N SER A 238 10.07 -16.88 31.01
CA SER A 238 10.78 -16.06 32.00
C SER A 238 10.32 -14.60 31.87
N TYR A 239 10.56 -13.79 32.90
CA TYR A 239 10.23 -12.36 32.85
C TYR A 239 11.00 -11.64 31.74
N GLU A 240 12.28 -11.96 31.55
CA GLU A 240 13.10 -11.38 30.48
C GLU A 240 12.63 -11.79 29.08
N ASP A 241 12.24 -13.05 28.88
CA ASP A 241 11.66 -13.50 27.61
C ASP A 241 10.35 -12.78 27.30
N PHE A 242 9.51 -12.58 28.32
CA PHE A 242 8.27 -11.83 28.18
C PHE A 242 8.54 -10.38 27.77
N LEU A 243 9.45 -9.69 28.47
CA LEU A 243 9.79 -8.30 28.16
C LEU A 243 10.45 -8.18 26.78
N SER A 244 11.43 -9.03 26.46
CA SER A 244 12.10 -9.04 25.16
C SER A 244 11.11 -9.24 24.01
N GLY A 245 10.16 -10.16 24.19
CA GLY A 245 9.10 -10.39 23.24
C GLY A 245 8.16 -9.20 23.06
N ALA A 246 7.69 -8.64 24.18
CA ALA A 246 6.83 -7.46 24.17
C ALA A 246 7.52 -6.27 23.49
N MET A 247 8.80 -6.00 23.80
CA MET A 247 9.54 -4.86 23.23
C MET A 247 9.80 -5.01 21.73
N THR A 248 10.05 -6.22 21.24
CA THR A 248 10.38 -6.45 19.83
C THR A 248 9.16 -6.36 18.90
N ARG A 249 7.94 -6.57 19.43
CA ARG A 249 6.71 -6.70 18.63
C ARG A 249 5.65 -5.64 18.92
N LEU A 250 5.78 -4.85 20.00
CA LEU A 250 4.87 -3.75 20.36
C LEU A 250 5.42 -2.34 20.12
N MET A 251 6.74 -2.19 19.97
CA MET A 251 7.41 -0.91 19.70
C MET A 251 8.00 -0.90 18.30
#